data_AF-A0A2V8FK63-F1
#
_entry.id   AF-A0A2V8FK63-F1
#
_cell.length_a   1.000
_cell.length_b   1.000
_cell.length_c   1.000
_cell.angle_alpha   90.00
_cell.angle_beta   90.00
_cell.angle_gamma   90.00
#
_symmetry.space_group_name_H-M   'P 1'
#
loop_
_entity.id
_entity.type
_entity.pdbx_description
1 polymer ?
#
loop_
_entity_poly.entity_id
_entity_poly.type
_entity_poly.pdbx_seq_one_letter_code
_entity_poly.pdbx_strand_id
1 'polypeptide(L)'
;MSDKELSQAIDKGPKQQVTSVCVGKAVPGEFTICFQGPEQRIWVAATNAKQAQRKLRPADIADDLRSRTWLVVVRPNRPGLVEGQPTRTPSPEEVSLNRVGQAQTSIKPLRVSRVTFEWDNARGVTLRGEGLSATFDPAPLPLGDVEVMVSIEGSGERRYVLTDAERSQVR
;
A
#
# COMPACT_ATOMS: atom_id res chain seq x y z
N MET A 1 -8.62 12.15 -13.87
CA MET A 1 -7.71 13.29 -13.60
C MET A 1 -7.49 14.01 -14.92
N SER A 2 -7.51 15.33 -14.94
CA SER A 2 -7.23 16.14 -16.13
C SER A 2 -5.73 16.23 -16.43
N ASP A 3 -5.36 16.57 -17.66
CA ASP A 3 -3.95 16.72 -18.06
C ASP A 3 -3.21 17.82 -17.27
N LYS A 4 -3.94 18.86 -16.86
CA LYS A 4 -3.39 19.93 -16.01
C LYS A 4 -3.05 19.42 -14.61
N GLU A 5 -3.97 18.69 -13.98
CA GLU A 5 -3.74 18.05 -12.67
C GLU A 5 -2.58 17.05 -12.77
N LEU A 6 -2.52 16.28 -13.87
CA LEU A 6 -1.48 15.29 -14.10
C LEU A 6 -0.09 15.93 -14.23
N SER A 7 0.02 17.01 -15.01
CA SER A 7 1.27 17.76 -15.16
C SER A 7 1.76 18.32 -13.83
N GLN A 8 0.85 18.88 -13.04
CA GLN A 8 1.17 19.38 -11.69
C GLN A 8 1.63 18.26 -10.75
N ALA A 9 0.99 17.09 -10.79
CA ALA A 9 1.40 15.95 -9.98
C ALA A 9 2.80 15.44 -10.39
N ILE A 10 3.09 15.35 -11.69
CA ILE A 10 4.43 14.98 -12.19
C ILE A 10 5.51 15.94 -11.67
N ASP A 11 5.27 17.25 -11.78
CA ASP A 11 6.23 18.27 -11.35
C ASP A 11 6.45 18.29 -9.83
N LYS A 12 5.40 18.00 -9.06
CA LYS A 12 5.45 17.92 -7.59
C LYS A 12 6.15 16.66 -7.11
N GLY A 13 5.98 15.53 -7.80
CA GLY A 13 6.39 14.20 -7.33
C GLY A 13 7.79 14.14 -6.74
N PRO A 14 8.85 14.55 -7.46
CA PRO A 14 10.22 14.51 -6.97
C PRO A 14 10.52 15.42 -5.76
N LYS A 15 9.56 16.24 -5.33
CA LYS A 15 9.67 17.15 -4.18
C LYS A 15 8.82 16.69 -2.99
N GLN A 16 7.96 15.69 -3.16
CA GLN A 16 7.09 15.20 -2.10
C GLN A 16 7.82 14.20 -1.20
N GLN A 17 7.62 14.36 0.11
CA GLN A 17 8.20 13.46 1.11
C GLN A 17 7.30 12.26 1.41
N VAL A 18 5.98 12.39 1.22
CA VAL A 18 5.00 11.33 1.52
C VAL A 18 4.49 10.74 0.22
N THR A 19 5.08 9.61 -0.20
CA THR A 19 4.68 8.87 -1.41
C THR A 19 3.73 7.71 -1.12
N SER A 20 3.49 7.42 0.16
CA SER A 20 2.46 6.51 0.64
C SER A 20 2.16 6.79 2.11
N VAL A 21 0.94 6.51 2.54
CA VAL A 21 0.54 6.53 3.95
C VAL A 21 0.55 5.10 4.48
N CYS A 22 1.32 4.80 5.52
CA CYS A 22 1.46 3.43 6.00
C CYS A 22 0.99 3.28 7.45
N VAL A 23 0.31 2.16 7.73
CA VAL A 23 -0.20 1.79 9.06
C VAL A 23 0.29 0.40 9.46
N GLY A 24 0.24 0.10 10.76
CA GLY A 24 0.79 -1.13 11.33
C GLY A 24 2.15 -0.92 12.00
N LYS A 25 2.57 -1.90 12.80
CA LYS A 25 3.85 -1.84 13.52
C LYS A 25 4.93 -2.48 12.67
N ALA A 26 6.09 -1.84 12.57
CA ALA A 26 7.25 -2.35 11.85
C ALA A 26 8.01 -3.42 12.68
N VAL A 27 7.33 -4.51 13.05
CA VAL A 27 7.88 -5.62 13.86
C VAL A 27 7.78 -6.96 13.13
N PRO A 28 8.70 -7.92 13.36
CA PRO A 28 8.62 -9.24 12.77
C PRO A 28 7.30 -9.94 13.07
N GLY A 29 6.81 -10.72 12.12
CA GLY A 29 5.54 -11.42 12.27
C GLY A 29 4.33 -10.55 11.93
N GLU A 30 4.47 -9.23 11.78
CA GLU A 30 3.39 -8.29 11.42
C GLU A 30 3.42 -7.83 9.95
N PHE A 31 2.31 -7.22 9.51
CA PHE A 31 2.25 -6.50 8.24
C PHE A 31 2.36 -4.99 8.44
N THR A 32 2.92 -4.32 7.44
CA THR A 32 2.77 -2.88 7.23
C THR A 32 1.86 -2.67 6.02
N ILE A 33 0.78 -1.91 6.18
CA ILE A 33 -0.18 -1.64 5.12
C ILE A 33 0.05 -0.24 4.58
N CYS A 34 0.40 -0.10 3.31
CA CYS A 34 0.66 1.19 2.69
C CYS A 34 -0.39 1.56 1.64
N PHE A 35 -0.90 2.78 1.72
CA PHE A 35 -1.92 3.36 0.86
C PHE A 35 -1.29 4.37 -0.10
N GLN A 36 -1.74 4.35 -1.35
CA GLN A 36 -1.42 5.35 -2.36
C GLN A 36 -2.68 5.74 -3.11
N GLY A 37 -3.00 7.03 -3.10
CA GLY A 37 -3.98 7.58 -4.02
C GLY A 37 -3.40 7.83 -5.42
N PRO A 38 -4.23 8.32 -6.35
CA PRO A 38 -3.78 8.60 -7.72
C PRO A 38 -2.60 9.58 -7.79
N GLU A 39 -2.62 10.68 -7.04
CA GLU A 39 -1.51 11.65 -7.07
C GLU A 39 -0.22 11.02 -6.56
N GLN A 40 -0.27 10.27 -5.46
CA GLN A 40 0.89 9.59 -4.89
C GLN A 40 1.50 8.57 -5.84
N ARG A 41 0.68 7.80 -6.57
CA ARG A 41 1.19 6.88 -7.60
C ARG A 41 1.91 7.62 -8.73
N ILE A 42 1.39 8.77 -9.15
CA ILE A 42 2.06 9.63 -10.13
C ILE A 42 3.36 10.20 -9.56
N TRP A 43 3.41 10.57 -8.28
CA TRP A 43 4.63 11.06 -7.63
C TRP A 43 5.73 10.01 -7.62
N VAL A 44 5.39 8.75 -7.32
CA VAL A 44 6.34 7.63 -7.39
C VAL A 44 6.84 7.44 -8.83
N ALA A 45 5.94 7.41 -9.82
CA ALA A 45 6.32 7.28 -11.22
C ALA A 45 7.27 8.42 -11.68
N ALA A 46 6.96 9.66 -11.31
CA ALA A 46 7.78 10.82 -11.62
C ALA A 46 9.16 10.78 -10.93
N THR A 47 9.21 10.34 -9.67
CA THR A 47 10.46 10.17 -8.93
C THR A 47 11.34 9.11 -9.57
N ASN A 48 10.77 7.96 -9.92
CA ASN A 48 11.48 6.88 -10.59
C ASN A 48 11.99 7.31 -11.98
N ALA A 49 11.17 8.04 -12.74
CA ALA A 49 11.59 8.58 -14.03
C ALA A 49 12.77 9.55 -13.89
N LYS A 50 12.73 10.46 -12.90
CA LYS A 50 13.83 11.39 -12.61
C LYS A 50 15.11 10.65 -12.22
N GLN A 51 15.01 9.63 -11.36
CA GLN A 51 16.15 8.80 -10.96
C GLN A 51 16.76 8.07 -12.16
N ALA A 52 15.93 7.62 -13.10
CA ALA A 52 16.35 7.03 -14.36
C ALA A 52 16.77 8.06 -15.43
N GLN A 53 16.88 9.35 -15.08
CA GLN A 53 17.21 10.46 -16.00
C GLN A 53 16.27 10.56 -17.21
N ARG A 54 15.01 10.18 -17.04
CA ARG A 54 13.96 10.25 -18.06
C ARG A 54 12.98 11.39 -17.77
N LYS A 55 12.52 12.03 -18.84
CA LYS A 55 11.41 12.98 -18.76
C LYS A 55 10.09 12.22 -18.83
N LEU A 56 9.25 12.38 -17.82
CA LEU A 56 7.89 11.85 -17.78
C LEU A 56 6.92 12.93 -18.23
N ARG A 57 6.06 12.64 -19.22
CA ARG A 57 5.02 13.56 -19.70
C ARG A 57 3.63 13.00 -19.36
N PRO A 58 2.59 13.84 -19.33
CA PRO A 58 1.22 13.38 -19.12
C PRO A 58 0.82 12.21 -20.02
N ALA A 59 1.15 12.28 -21.32
CA ALA A 59 0.87 11.21 -22.29
C ALA A 59 1.55 9.87 -21.98
N ASP A 60 2.64 9.86 -21.21
CA ASP A 60 3.39 8.65 -20.85
C ASP A 60 2.80 7.94 -19.62
N ILE A 61 1.79 8.54 -18.95
CA ILE A 61 1.16 7.97 -17.75
C ILE A 61 0.05 7.00 -18.16
N ALA A 62 0.17 5.74 -17.74
CA ALA A 62 -0.84 4.73 -17.96
C ALA A 62 -2.16 5.04 -17.21
N ASP A 63 -3.29 4.55 -17.74
CA ASP A 63 -4.63 4.89 -17.22
C ASP A 63 -4.86 4.43 -15.79
N ASP A 64 -4.23 3.34 -15.37
CA ASP A 64 -4.29 2.81 -14.01
C ASP A 64 -3.73 3.80 -12.98
N LEU A 65 -2.62 4.48 -13.29
CA LEU A 65 -2.04 5.52 -12.43
C LEU A 65 -2.97 6.73 -12.29
N ARG A 66 -3.72 7.08 -13.35
CA ARG A 66 -4.67 8.20 -13.36
C ARG A 66 -6.02 7.88 -12.70
N SER A 67 -6.32 6.60 -12.52
CA SER A 67 -7.61 6.13 -11.99
C SER A 67 -7.83 6.64 -10.57
N ARG A 68 -9.06 7.05 -10.22
CA ARG A 68 -9.40 7.54 -8.87
C ARG A 68 -9.59 6.39 -7.86
N THR A 69 -8.63 5.48 -7.85
CA THR A 69 -8.61 4.30 -6.99
C THR A 69 -7.51 4.44 -5.94
N TRP A 70 -7.63 3.72 -4.84
CA TRP A 70 -6.54 3.53 -3.90
C TRP A 70 -5.79 2.25 -4.24
N LEU A 71 -4.47 2.33 -4.25
CA LEU A 71 -3.59 1.17 -4.21
C LEU A 71 -3.22 0.91 -2.75
N VAL A 72 -3.53 -0.29 -2.28
CA VAL A 72 -3.21 -0.77 -0.93
C VAL A 72 -2.22 -1.91 -1.07
N VAL A 73 -1.06 -1.75 -0.46
CA VAL A 73 0.00 -2.76 -0.45
C VAL A 73 0.13 -3.32 0.97
N VAL A 74 -0.25 -4.58 1.13
CA VAL A 74 -0.02 -5.37 2.35
C VAL A 74 1.39 -5.93 2.27
N ARG A 75 2.30 -5.36 3.07
CA ARG A 75 3.72 -5.72 3.06
C ARG A 75 4.04 -6.58 4.28
N PRO A 76 4.59 -7.79 4.10
CA PRO A 76 5.16 -8.52 5.23
C PRO A 76 6.34 -7.73 5.79
N ASN A 77 6.43 -7.63 7.11
CA ASN A 77 7.61 -7.05 7.73
C ASN A 77 8.79 -8.03 7.64
N ARG A 78 9.99 -7.46 7.76
CA ARG A 78 11.23 -8.23 7.70
C ARG A 78 11.23 -9.33 8.79
N PRO A 79 11.54 -10.59 8.43
CA PRO A 79 11.69 -11.66 9.41
C PRO A 79 12.76 -11.32 10.47
N GLY A 80 12.55 -11.82 11.68
CA GLY A 80 13.44 -11.53 12.81
C GLY A 80 13.27 -12.51 13.95
N LEU A 81 13.84 -12.17 15.11
CA LEU A 81 13.65 -12.92 16.34
C LEU A 81 12.65 -12.18 17.23
N VAL A 82 11.62 -12.88 17.71
CA VAL A 82 10.71 -12.41 18.77
C VAL A 82 10.89 -13.37 19.93
N GLU A 83 11.30 -12.85 21.10
CA GLU A 83 11.58 -13.67 22.29
C GLU A 83 12.57 -14.82 22.01
N GLY A 84 13.56 -14.56 21.13
CA GLY A 84 14.57 -15.55 20.73
C GLY A 84 14.10 -16.57 19.68
N GLN A 85 12.82 -16.55 19.29
CA GLN A 85 12.27 -17.46 18.29
C GLN A 85 12.26 -16.84 16.89
N PRO A 86 12.62 -17.59 15.83
CA PRO A 86 12.47 -17.13 14.45
C PRO A 86 11.00 -16.87 14.13
N THR A 87 10.69 -15.62 13.80
CA THR A 87 9.33 -15.18 13.47
C THR A 87 9.30 -14.64 12.04
N ARG A 88 8.36 -15.16 11.25
CA ARG A 88 8.05 -14.71 9.89
C ARG A 88 6.63 -14.19 9.86
N THR A 89 6.39 -13.15 9.09
CA THR A 89 5.03 -12.73 8.79
C THR A 89 4.38 -13.81 7.91
N PRO A 90 3.17 -14.28 8.25
CA PRO A 90 2.48 -15.29 7.46
C PRO A 90 2.05 -14.72 6.09
N SER A 91 1.63 -15.59 5.17
CA SER A 91 1.15 -15.14 3.85
C SER A 91 -0.28 -14.59 3.94
N PRO A 92 -0.54 -13.38 3.42
CA PRO A 92 -1.89 -12.83 3.33
C PRO A 92 -2.65 -13.45 2.15
N GLU A 93 -3.92 -13.80 2.36
CA GLU A 93 -4.81 -14.37 1.34
C GLU A 93 -5.73 -13.32 0.73
N GLU A 94 -6.40 -12.55 1.60
CA GLU A 94 -7.34 -11.51 1.20
C GLU A 94 -7.07 -10.21 1.95
N VAL A 95 -7.50 -9.11 1.35
CA VAL A 95 -7.55 -7.81 2.00
C VAL A 95 -8.89 -7.15 1.67
N SER A 96 -9.48 -6.51 2.67
CA SER A 96 -10.72 -5.73 2.54
C SER A 96 -10.64 -4.46 3.38
N LEU A 97 -11.46 -3.47 3.01
CA LEU A 97 -11.59 -2.22 3.75
C LEU A 97 -12.99 -2.13 4.34
N ASN A 98 -13.07 -1.78 5.62
CA ASN A 98 -14.32 -1.62 6.34
C ASN A 98 -14.35 -0.27 7.05
N ARG A 99 -15.53 0.12 7.52
CA ARG A 99 -15.63 1.16 8.55
C ARG A 99 -15.36 0.54 9.92
N VAL A 100 -14.59 1.24 10.74
CA VAL A 100 -14.39 0.85 12.14
C VAL A 100 -15.74 0.66 12.84
N GLY A 101 -15.93 -0.50 13.48
CA GLY A 101 -17.14 -0.82 14.24
C GLY A 101 -18.37 -1.20 13.41
N GLN A 102 -18.27 -1.35 12.08
CA GLN A 102 -19.38 -1.81 11.24
C GLN A 102 -18.97 -3.00 10.35
N ALA A 103 -19.34 -4.21 10.77
CA ALA A 103 -19.02 -5.45 10.05
C ALA A 103 -19.72 -5.60 8.68
N GLN A 104 -20.78 -4.83 8.41
CA GLN A 104 -21.62 -5.01 7.20
C GLN A 104 -21.15 -4.22 5.97
N THR A 105 -20.15 -3.33 6.10
CA THR A 105 -19.66 -2.49 4.99
C THR A 105 -18.26 -2.92 4.55
N SER A 106 -18.11 -4.20 4.22
CA SER A 106 -16.83 -4.70 3.71
C SER A 106 -16.69 -4.45 2.22
N ILE A 107 -15.74 -3.59 1.88
CA ILE A 107 -15.38 -3.27 0.50
C ILE A 107 -14.29 -4.24 0.07
N LYS A 108 -14.60 -5.00 -0.98
CA LYS A 108 -13.65 -5.90 -1.65
C LYS A 108 -12.86 -5.13 -2.72
N PRO A 109 -11.61 -5.54 -2.97
CA PRO A 109 -10.78 -4.92 -3.99
C PRO A 109 -11.30 -5.19 -5.39
N LEU A 110 -11.11 -4.24 -6.30
CA LEU A 110 -11.36 -4.37 -7.73
C LEU A 110 -10.38 -5.33 -8.40
N ARG A 111 -9.13 -5.34 -7.92
CA ARG A 111 -8.04 -6.20 -8.40
C ARG A 111 -7.10 -6.53 -7.26
N VAL A 112 -6.56 -7.74 -7.26
CA VAL A 112 -5.57 -8.21 -6.30
C VAL A 112 -4.42 -8.90 -7.05
N SER A 113 -3.21 -8.72 -6.57
CA SER A 113 -2.02 -9.40 -7.08
C SER A 113 -1.07 -9.73 -5.94
N ARG A 114 -0.46 -10.91 -5.97
CA ARG A 114 0.59 -11.28 -5.00
C ARG A 114 1.88 -10.53 -5.34
N VAL A 115 2.60 -10.12 -4.29
CA VAL A 115 3.88 -9.41 -4.40
C VAL A 115 4.90 -10.09 -3.51
N THR A 116 6.08 -10.37 -4.06
CA THR A 116 7.20 -10.95 -3.31
C THR A 116 8.10 -9.85 -2.77
N PHE A 117 8.47 -9.97 -1.50
CA PHE A 117 9.43 -9.09 -0.81
C PHE A 117 10.68 -9.90 -0.46
N GLU A 118 11.84 -9.32 -0.71
CA GLU A 118 13.13 -9.96 -0.48
C GLU A 118 13.98 -9.12 0.48
N TRP A 119 14.70 -9.79 1.39
CA TRP A 119 15.66 -9.16 2.29
C TRP A 119 16.94 -9.97 2.36
N ASP A 120 18.06 -9.35 2.06
CA ASP A 120 19.36 -9.96 2.27
C ASP A 120 19.78 -9.81 3.73
N ASN A 121 20.17 -10.91 4.36
CA ASN A 121 20.73 -10.88 5.69
C ASN A 121 22.27 -10.73 5.66
N ALA A 122 22.86 -10.44 6.81
CA ALA A 122 24.30 -10.25 6.95
C ALA A 122 25.14 -11.50 6.61
N ARG A 123 24.50 -12.67 6.44
CA ARG A 123 25.14 -13.94 6.06
C ARG A 123 25.02 -14.23 4.56
N GLY A 124 24.49 -13.29 3.76
CA GLY A 124 24.31 -13.46 2.32
C GLY A 124 23.13 -14.36 1.92
N VAL A 125 22.20 -14.64 2.85
CA VAL A 125 20.97 -15.38 2.55
C VAL A 125 19.84 -14.40 2.27
N THR A 126 19.16 -14.59 1.14
CA THR A 126 17.96 -13.85 0.77
C THR A 126 16.73 -14.51 1.41
N LEU A 127 16.09 -13.77 2.30
CA LEU A 127 14.81 -14.13 2.91
C LEU A 127 13.68 -13.60 2.04
N ARG A 128 12.61 -14.39 1.90
CA ARG A 128 11.43 -14.03 1.12
C ARG A 128 10.19 -13.96 1.99
N GLY A 129 9.29 -13.04 1.65
CA GLY A 129 7.95 -12.93 2.22
C GLY A 129 6.94 -12.59 1.13
N GLU A 130 5.70 -13.00 1.33
CA GLU A 130 4.59 -12.70 0.43
C GLU A 130 3.71 -11.58 0.98
N GLY A 131 3.26 -10.71 0.08
CA GLY A 131 2.31 -9.65 0.34
C GLY A 131 1.24 -9.58 -0.74
N LEU A 132 0.33 -8.62 -0.59
CA LEU A 132 -0.71 -8.32 -1.57
C LEU A 132 -0.61 -6.88 -2.04
N SER A 133 -0.88 -6.68 -3.32
CA SER A 133 -1.22 -5.39 -3.91
C SER A 133 -2.68 -5.44 -4.32
N ALA A 134 -3.48 -4.53 -3.81
CA ALA A 134 -4.92 -4.51 -4.01
C ALA A 134 -5.40 -3.11 -4.39
N THR A 135 -6.26 -3.03 -5.41
CA THR A 135 -6.83 -1.77 -5.88
C THR A 135 -8.27 -1.64 -5.40
N PHE A 136 -8.63 -0.53 -4.78
CA PHE A 136 -9.96 -0.26 -4.25
C PHE A 136 -10.57 0.98 -4.89
N ASP A 137 -11.90 0.95 -5.12
CA ASP A 137 -12.67 2.17 -5.29
C ASP A 137 -12.95 2.77 -3.90
N PRO A 138 -12.43 3.96 -3.57
CA PRO A 138 -12.68 4.57 -2.27
C PRO A 138 -14.05 5.26 -2.19
N ALA A 139 -14.79 5.41 -3.29
CA ALA A 139 -16.10 6.10 -3.28
C ALA A 139 -17.12 5.52 -2.29
N PRO A 140 -17.20 4.19 -2.08
CA PRO A 140 -18.10 3.61 -1.09
C PRO A 140 -17.57 3.67 0.35
N LEU A 141 -16.32 4.12 0.60
CA LEU A 141 -15.79 4.23 1.95
C LEU A 141 -16.43 5.41 2.69
N PRO A 142 -17.15 5.18 3.80
CA PRO A 142 -17.73 6.27 4.59
C PRO A 142 -16.63 7.15 5.16
N LEU A 143 -16.86 8.44 5.39
CA LEU A 143 -15.88 9.36 6.01
C LEU A 143 -15.45 8.87 7.42
N GLY A 144 -14.23 9.22 7.83
CA GLY A 144 -13.64 8.78 9.10
C GLY A 144 -12.63 7.64 8.96
N ASP A 145 -12.35 7.00 10.09
CA ASP A 145 -11.39 5.90 10.19
C ASP A 145 -11.80 4.70 9.32
N VAL A 146 -10.81 4.11 8.65
CA VAL A 146 -10.94 2.92 7.82
C VAL A 146 -10.22 1.77 8.50
N GLU A 147 -10.92 0.66 8.69
CA GLU A 147 -10.32 -0.59 9.13
C GLU A 147 -9.88 -1.39 7.90
N VAL A 148 -8.65 -1.89 7.95
CA VAL A 148 -8.10 -2.83 6.97
C VAL A 148 -8.12 -4.21 7.59
N MET A 149 -8.83 -5.13 6.95
CA MET A 149 -8.83 -6.53 7.34
C MET A 149 -7.98 -7.33 6.38
N VAL A 150 -6.96 -8.00 6.90
CA VAL A 150 -6.09 -8.92 6.17
C VAL A 150 -6.38 -10.33 6.66
N SER A 151 -6.92 -11.17 5.77
CA SER A 151 -7.14 -12.59 6.05
C SER A 151 -5.84 -13.35 5.79
N ILE A 152 -5.53 -14.29 6.67
CA ILE A 152 -4.27 -15.03 6.69
C ILE A 152 -4.59 -16.51 6.64
N GLU A 153 -3.92 -17.20 5.72
CA GLU A 153 -4.06 -18.64 5.53
C GLU A 153 -3.85 -19.38 6.86
N GLY A 154 -4.87 -20.15 7.27
CA GLY A 154 -4.84 -20.99 8.46
C GLY A 154 -4.65 -20.28 9.80
N SER A 155 -4.64 -18.94 9.84
CA SER A 155 -4.21 -18.17 11.03
C SER A 155 -5.18 -17.05 11.43
N GLY A 156 -6.32 -16.92 10.73
CA GLY A 156 -7.37 -15.96 11.05
C GLY A 156 -7.19 -14.60 10.37
N GLU A 157 -7.61 -13.54 11.03
CA GLU A 157 -7.63 -12.18 10.47
C GLU A 157 -6.79 -11.22 11.31
N ARG A 158 -6.19 -10.23 10.65
CA ARG A 158 -5.54 -9.10 11.30
C ARG A 158 -6.18 -7.79 10.89
N ARG A 159 -6.28 -6.89 11.85
CA ARG A 159 -6.95 -5.60 11.71
C ARG A 159 -5.97 -4.46 11.89
N TYR A 160 -6.02 -3.51 10.97
CA TYR A 160 -5.23 -2.29 11.00
C TYR A 160 -6.18 -1.11 10.85
N VAL A 161 -5.85 0.02 11.47
CA VAL A 161 -6.67 1.23 11.37
C VAL A 161 -5.88 2.29 10.62
N LEU A 162 -6.48 2.81 9.56
CA LEU A 162 -6.12 4.05 8.91
C LEU A 162 -7.02 5.14 9.48
N THR A 163 -6.45 5.97 10.34
CA THR A 163 -7.19 7.06 10.99
C THR A 163 -7.65 8.08 9.96
N ASP A 164 -8.69 8.86 10.27
CA ASP A 164 -9.18 9.92 9.38
C ASP A 164 -8.08 10.94 9.00
N ALA A 165 -7.20 11.25 9.95
CA ALA A 165 -6.04 12.12 9.72
C ALA A 165 -5.05 11.52 8.72
N GLU A 166 -4.75 10.22 8.81
CA GLU A 166 -3.89 9.51 7.86
C GLU A 166 -4.59 9.35 6.50
N ARG A 167 -5.87 9.02 6.50
CA ARG A 167 -6.71 8.92 5.31
C ARG A 167 -6.71 10.21 4.49
N SER A 168 -6.80 11.37 5.14
CA SER A 168 -6.79 12.68 4.46
C SER A 168 -5.48 12.95 3.68
N GLN A 169 -4.44 12.15 3.94
CA GLN A 169 -3.15 12.23 3.26
C GLN A 169 -3.05 11.26 2.07
N VAL A 170 -4.03 10.38 1.85
CA VAL A 170 -4.10 9.49 0.68
C VAL A 170 -4.67 10.26 -0.50
N ARG A 171 -3.79 10.70 -1.41
CA ARG A 171 -4.10 11.65 -2.51
C ARG A 171 -3.81 11.04 -3.88
#